data_AF-C6LIW4-F1
#
_entry.id   AF-C6LIW4-F1
#
_cell.length_a   1.000
_cell.length_b   1.000
_cell.length_c   1.000
_cell.angle_alpha   90.00
_cell.angle_beta   90.00
_cell.angle_gamma   90.00
#
_symmetry.space_group_name_H-M   'P 1'
#
loop_
_entity.id
_entity.type
_entity.pdbx_description
1 polymer ?
#
loop_
_entity_poly.entity_id
_entity_poly.type
_entity_poly.pdbx_seq_one_letter_code
_entity_poly.pdbx_strand_id
1 'polypeptide(L)'
;MGVMVMPASTEELFLSTRQEPLKLKLALEGFFATESAEWKERYGAYLKKRLRPALAALTRANDIEKLETLVNLGWLDSAALDAAIRIASDEKTTEVLIYLLTVKDERFGFHDRTYEL
;
A
#
# COMPACT_ATOMS: atom_id res chain seq x y z
N MET A 1 -17.97 7.53 37.82
CA MET A 1 -17.58 8.22 36.57
C MET A 1 -16.65 7.27 35.82
N GLY A 2 -17.20 6.42 34.95
CA GLY A 2 -16.37 5.58 34.08
C GLY A 2 -15.92 6.44 32.91
N VAL A 3 -14.65 6.84 32.91
CA VAL A 3 -14.05 7.48 31.74
C VAL A 3 -14.04 6.41 30.67
N MET A 4 -14.98 6.52 29.73
CA MET A 4 -14.96 5.76 28.49
C MET A 4 -13.65 6.15 27.81
N VAL A 5 -12.64 5.29 27.92
CA VAL A 5 -11.43 5.38 27.09
C VAL A 5 -11.93 5.20 25.67
N MET A 6 -12.19 6.31 24.98
CA MET A 6 -12.37 6.27 23.54
C MET A 6 -11.13 5.58 22.98
N PRO A 7 -11.25 4.64 22.04
CA PRO A 7 -10.07 4.11 21.40
C PRO A 7 -9.28 5.30 20.85
N ALA A 8 -8.00 5.40 21.22
CA ALA A 8 -7.13 6.45 20.71
C ALA A 8 -7.32 6.53 19.19
N SER A 9 -7.57 7.74 18.67
CA SER A 9 -7.83 7.90 17.24
C SER A 9 -6.67 7.31 16.44
N THR A 10 -6.94 6.75 15.25
CA THR A 10 -5.91 6.16 14.37
C THR A 10 -4.70 7.08 14.18
N GLU A 11 -4.96 8.38 14.21
CA GLU A 11 -4.01 9.50 14.16
C GLU A 11 -3.06 9.52 15.37
N GLU A 12 -3.59 9.44 16.59
CA GLU A 12 -2.82 9.43 17.83
C GLU A 12 -1.94 8.18 17.92
N LEU A 13 -2.49 7.02 17.55
CA LEU A 13 -1.74 5.76 17.49
C LEU A 13 -0.63 5.83 16.45
N PHE A 14 -0.87 6.45 15.29
CA PHE A 14 0.14 6.61 14.24
C PHE A 14 1.29 7.52 14.67
N LEU A 15 1.00 8.59 15.41
CA LEU A 15 2.01 9.49 15.97
C LEU A 15 2.81 8.83 17.11
N SER A 16 2.14 8.09 17.98
CA SER A 16 2.75 7.50 19.18
C SER A 16 3.52 6.20 18.89
N THR A 17 3.08 5.42 17.90
CA THR A 17 3.69 4.11 17.61
C THR A 17 5.09 4.23 17.01
N ARG A 18 6.00 3.42 17.56
CA ARG A 18 7.36 3.19 17.03
C ARG A 18 7.48 1.88 16.26
N GLN A 19 6.46 1.03 16.31
CA GLN A 19 6.45 -0.25 15.62
C GLN A 19 6.11 -0.01 14.15
N GLU A 20 7.09 -0.18 13.25
CA GLU A 20 6.88 -0.03 11.80
C GLU A 20 5.69 -0.81 11.24
N PRO A 21 5.46 -2.10 11.54
CA PRO A 21 4.32 -2.83 10.96
C PRO A 21 2.98 -2.28 11.44
N LEU A 22 2.88 -1.88 12.71
CA LEU A 22 1.66 -1.24 13.24
C LEU A 22 1.47 0.15 12.62
N LYS A 23 2.55 0.91 12.45
CA LYS A 23 2.51 2.25 11.84
C LYS A 23 2.03 2.20 10.39
N LEU A 24 2.50 1.21 9.63
CA LEU A 24 2.05 0.96 8.27
C LEU A 24 0.57 0.62 8.21
N LYS A 25 0.11 -0.29 9.08
CA LYS A 25 -1.30 -0.68 9.16
C LYS A 25 -2.17 0.54 9.43
N LEU A 26 -1.82 1.33 10.45
CA LEU A 26 -2.53 2.56 10.80
C LEU A 26 -2.50 3.60 9.67
N ALA A 27 -1.39 3.69 8.92
CA ALA A 27 -1.31 4.57 7.77
C ALA A 27 -2.23 4.15 6.64
N LEU A 28 -2.31 2.85 6.33
CA LEU A 28 -3.24 2.33 5.34
C LEU A 28 -4.69 2.57 5.79
N GLU A 29 -5.06 2.11 6.98
CA GLU A 29 -6.42 2.29 7.52
C GLU A 29 -6.81 3.76 7.58
N GLY A 30 -5.92 4.62 8.11
CA GLY A 30 -6.14 6.06 8.21
C GLY A 30 -6.26 6.73 6.85
N PHE A 31 -5.43 6.38 5.87
CA PHE A 31 -5.47 6.98 4.53
C PHE A 31 -6.79 6.73 3.80
N PHE A 32 -7.35 5.52 3.95
CA PHE A 32 -8.61 5.14 3.30
C PHE A 32 -9.85 5.56 4.10
N ALA A 33 -9.74 5.71 5.42
CA ALA A 33 -10.87 6.08 6.28
C ALA A 33 -11.00 7.58 6.57
N THR A 34 -9.91 8.36 6.44
CA THR A 34 -9.94 9.80 6.79
C THR A 34 -10.53 10.66 5.68
N GLU A 35 -11.40 11.60 6.06
CA GLU A 35 -11.91 12.67 5.21
C GLU A 35 -11.05 13.95 5.29
N SER A 36 -10.16 14.02 6.29
CA SER A 36 -9.30 15.19 6.48
C SER A 36 -8.15 15.19 5.48
N ALA A 37 -8.10 16.22 4.63
CA ALA A 37 -7.04 16.39 3.63
C ALA A 37 -5.64 16.42 4.27
N GLU A 38 -5.50 17.05 5.45
CA GLU A 38 -4.23 17.12 6.17
C GLU A 38 -3.72 15.72 6.56
N TRP A 39 -4.59 14.90 7.15
CA TRP A 39 -4.22 13.55 7.57
C TRP A 39 -4.03 12.61 6.39
N LYS A 40 -4.85 12.75 5.34
CA LYS A 40 -4.69 12.01 4.10
C LYS A 40 -3.33 12.28 3.46
N GLU A 41 -2.87 13.53 3.45
CA GLU A 41 -1.54 13.88 2.97
C GLU A 41 -0.44 13.28 3.86
N ARG A 42 -0.57 13.36 5.19
CA ARG A 42 0.40 12.78 6.12
C ARG A 42 0.54 11.26 5.97
N TYR A 43 -0.58 10.54 5.90
CA TYR A 43 -0.58 9.10 5.67
C TYR A 43 -0.04 8.78 4.28
N GLY A 44 -0.47 9.51 3.26
CA GLY A 44 0.01 9.36 1.89
C GLY A 44 1.53 9.55 1.77
N ALA A 45 2.09 10.57 2.41
CA ALA A 45 3.52 10.82 2.43
C ALA A 45 4.30 9.67 3.09
N TYR A 46 3.75 9.07 4.15
CA TYR A 46 4.33 7.88 4.78
C TYR A 46 4.23 6.65 3.88
N LEU A 47 3.06 6.37 3.30
CA LEU A 47 2.84 5.26 2.38
C LEU A 47 3.72 5.36 1.14
N LYS A 48 3.89 6.56 0.57
CA LYS A 48 4.79 6.79 -0.56
C LYS A 48 6.25 6.44 -0.23
N LYS A 49 6.73 6.79 0.97
CA LYS A 49 8.07 6.40 1.46
C LYS A 49 8.21 4.90 1.71
N ARG A 50 7.09 4.22 1.99
CA ARG A 50 7.02 2.81 2.37
C ARG A 50 6.09 2.07 1.41
N LEU A 51 6.23 2.33 0.10
CA LEU A 51 5.29 1.80 -0.88
C LEU A 51 5.39 0.28 -1.02
N ARG A 52 6.62 -0.26 -1.05
CA ARG A 52 6.83 -1.71 -1.11
C ARG A 52 6.12 -2.48 0.02
N PRO A 53 6.31 -2.14 1.31
CA PRO A 53 5.59 -2.83 2.36
C PRO A 53 4.09 -2.52 2.36
N ALA A 54 3.66 -1.32 1.93
CA ALA A 54 2.24 -1.01 1.76
C ALA A 54 1.56 -1.92 0.72
N LEU A 55 2.17 -2.04 -0.48
CA LEU A 55 1.71 -2.94 -1.53
C LEU A 55 1.72 -4.38 -1.05
N ALA A 56 2.80 -4.83 -0.42
CA ALA A 56 2.89 -6.19 0.14
C ALA A 56 1.75 -6.49 1.12
N ALA A 57 1.42 -5.54 2.00
CA ALA A 57 0.34 -5.68 2.96
C ALA A 57 -1.02 -5.80 2.26
N LEU A 58 -1.30 -4.95 1.27
CA LEU A 58 -2.55 -5.00 0.52
C LEU A 58 -2.66 -6.25 -0.37
N THR A 59 -1.54 -6.68 -0.96
CA THR A 59 -1.46 -7.92 -1.75
C THR A 59 -1.79 -9.14 -0.90
N ARG A 60 -1.24 -9.21 0.33
CA ARG A 60 -1.56 -10.28 1.29
C ARG A 60 -2.99 -10.25 1.77
N ALA A 61 -3.57 -9.05 1.90
CA ALA A 61 -4.96 -8.88 2.29
C ALA A 61 -5.94 -9.14 1.12
N ASN A 62 -5.45 -9.37 -0.10
CA ASN A 62 -6.24 -9.50 -1.31
C ASN A 62 -7.14 -8.26 -1.59
N ASP A 63 -6.73 -7.07 -1.11
CA ASP A 63 -7.48 -5.81 -1.25
C ASP A 63 -7.17 -5.11 -2.59
N ILE A 64 -7.80 -5.56 -3.68
CA ILE A 64 -7.58 -4.99 -5.02
C ILE A 64 -8.00 -3.52 -5.10
N GLU A 65 -9.13 -3.13 -4.50
CA GLU A 65 -9.63 -1.73 -4.56
C GLU A 65 -8.62 -0.72 -3.99
N LYS A 66 -8.00 -1.08 -2.87
CA LYS A 66 -6.96 -0.25 -2.22
C LYS A 66 -5.66 -0.26 -3.02
N LEU A 67 -5.28 -1.42 -3.59
CA LEU A 67 -4.13 -1.51 -4.49
C LEU A 67 -4.31 -0.60 -5.69
N GLU A 68 -5.48 -0.63 -6.32
CA GLU A 68 -5.79 0.21 -7.48
C GLU A 68 -5.73 1.68 -7.15
N THR A 69 -6.22 2.08 -5.98
CA THR A 69 -6.08 3.45 -5.51
C THR A 69 -4.60 3.84 -5.41
N LEU A 70 -3.74 3.01 -4.78
CA LEU A 70 -2.31 3.31 -4.67
C LEU A 70 -1.60 3.34 -6.03
N VAL A 71 -1.97 2.44 -6.93
CA VAL A 71 -1.48 2.41 -8.31
C VAL A 71 -1.86 3.71 -9.02
N ASN A 72 -3.12 4.14 -8.94
CA ASN A 72 -3.62 5.37 -9.56
C ASN A 72 -3.01 6.66 -8.99
N LEU A 73 -2.49 6.65 -7.77
CA LEU A 73 -1.73 7.78 -7.22
C LEU A 73 -0.38 8.00 -7.93
N GLY A 74 0.06 7.06 -8.77
CA GLY A 74 1.29 7.18 -9.56
C GLY A 74 2.56 7.10 -8.72
N TRP A 75 2.48 6.53 -7.51
CA TRP A 75 3.64 6.36 -6.64
C TRP A 75 4.44 5.09 -6.98
N LEU A 76 3.84 4.16 -7.73
CA LEU A 76 4.47 2.90 -8.09
C LEU A 76 5.66 3.08 -9.02
N ASP A 77 6.76 2.45 -8.63
CA ASP A 77 7.92 2.15 -9.46
C ASP A 77 7.92 0.68 -9.90
N SER A 78 8.56 0.38 -11.04
CA SER A 78 8.62 -0.98 -11.62
C SER A 78 9.13 -2.02 -10.61
N ALA A 79 10.13 -1.66 -9.81
CA ALA A 79 10.68 -2.54 -8.78
C ALA A 79 9.67 -2.85 -7.65
N ALA A 80 8.86 -1.87 -7.23
CA ALA A 80 7.80 -2.10 -6.25
C ALA A 80 6.68 -2.98 -6.81
N LEU A 81 6.33 -2.80 -8.09
CA LEU A 81 5.34 -3.64 -8.78
C LEU A 81 5.81 -5.09 -8.89
N ASP A 82 7.06 -5.31 -9.31
CA ASP A 82 7.63 -6.66 -9.45
C ASP A 82 7.70 -7.40 -8.10
N ALA A 83 8.06 -6.67 -7.04
CA ALA A 83 8.02 -7.21 -5.68
C ALA A 83 6.60 -7.62 -5.26
N ALA A 84 5.59 -6.80 -5.57
CA ALA A 84 4.19 -7.13 -5.27
C ALA A 84 3.69 -8.35 -6.07
N ILE A 85 4.05 -8.46 -7.35
CA ILE A 85 3.74 -9.63 -8.20
C ILE A 85 4.34 -10.90 -7.59
N ARG A 86 5.59 -10.84 -7.15
CA ARG A 86 6.27 -11.98 -6.51
C ARG A 86 5.56 -12.42 -5.23
N ILE A 87 5.12 -11.46 -4.41
CA ILE A 87 4.35 -11.75 -3.18
C ILE A 87 2.99 -12.35 -3.54
N ALA A 88 2.26 -11.78 -4.51
CA ALA A 88 0.96 -12.31 -4.93
C ALA A 88 1.05 -13.76 -5.42
N SER A 89 2.13 -14.06 -6.16
CA SER A 89 2.41 -15.42 -6.63
C SER A 89 2.75 -16.39 -5.49
N ASP A 90 3.47 -15.95 -4.46
CA ASP A 90 3.85 -16.77 -3.29
C ASP A 90 2.64 -17.03 -2.38
N GLU A 91 1.84 -15.99 -2.12
CA GLU A 91 0.63 -16.02 -1.29
C GLU A 91 -0.57 -16.63 -2.02
N LYS A 92 -0.42 -17.00 -3.30
CA LYS A 92 -1.46 -17.54 -4.18
C LYS A 92 -2.71 -16.67 -4.30
N THR A 93 -2.54 -15.34 -4.24
CA THR A 93 -3.62 -14.38 -4.46
C THR A 93 -3.82 -14.15 -5.96
N THR A 94 -4.48 -15.11 -6.62
CA THR A 94 -4.64 -15.14 -8.08
C THR A 94 -5.25 -13.86 -8.65
N GLU A 95 -6.27 -13.29 -7.98
CA GLU A 95 -6.93 -12.07 -8.46
C GLU A 95 -6.01 -10.85 -8.39
N VAL A 96 -5.32 -10.66 -7.26
CA VAL A 96 -4.30 -9.60 -7.14
C VAL A 96 -3.15 -9.83 -8.12
N LEU A 97 -2.71 -11.07 -8.32
CA LEU A 97 -1.65 -11.39 -9.26
C LEU A 97 -2.05 -11.00 -10.70
N ILE A 98 -3.24 -11.38 -11.14
CA ILE A 98 -3.78 -11.00 -12.47
C ILE A 98 -3.85 -9.47 -12.57
N TYR A 99 -4.39 -8.80 -11.56
CA TYR A 99 -4.47 -7.35 -11.53
C TYR A 99 -3.09 -6.68 -11.68
N LEU A 100 -2.10 -7.08 -10.88
CA LEU A 100 -0.76 -6.51 -10.92
C LEU A 100 -0.04 -6.79 -12.25
N LEU A 101 -0.28 -7.94 -12.87
CA LEU A 101 0.23 -8.26 -14.20
C LEU A 101 -0.37 -7.35 -15.27
N THR A 102 -1.68 -7.08 -15.21
CA THR A 102 -2.34 -6.11 -16.11
C THR A 102 -1.75 -4.72 -15.93
N VAL A 103 -1.58 -4.25 -14.68
CA VAL A 103 -0.95 -2.95 -14.40
C VAL A 103 0.47 -2.88 -14.95
N LYS A 104 1.24 -3.98 -14.88
CA LYS A 104 2.61 -4.04 -15.41
C LYS A 104 2.62 -3.92 -16.93
N ASP A 105 1.73 -4.64 -17.60
CA ASP A 105 1.55 -4.56 -19.05
C ASP A 105 1.21 -3.13 -19.50
N GLU A 106 0.20 -2.52 -18.86
CA GLU A 106 -0.31 -1.20 -19.25
C GLU A 106 0.66 -0.04 -18.97
N ARG A 107 1.40 -0.08 -17.84
CA ARG A 107 2.16 1.09 -17.36
C ARG A 107 3.65 1.04 -17.61
N PHE A 108 4.23 -0.15 -17.65
CA PHE A 108 5.68 -0.33 -17.77
C PHE A 108 6.06 -1.15 -19.01
N GLY A 109 5.12 -1.94 -19.54
CA GLY A 109 5.42 -2.99 -20.50
C GLY A 109 6.30 -4.08 -19.88
N PHE A 110 6.31 -5.28 -20.49
CA PHE A 110 7.21 -6.36 -20.07
C PHE A 110 8.68 -6.17 -20.50
N HIS A 111 9.06 -4.98 -20.99
CA HIS A 111 10.40 -4.68 -21.50
C HIS A 111 11.40 -4.41 -20.37
N ASP A 112 11.70 -5.43 -19.58
CA ASP A 112 12.97 -5.51 -18.83
C ASP A 112 13.87 -6.55 -19.51
N ARG A 113 14.17 -6.32 -20.80
CA ARG A 113 15.29 -6.93 -21.53
C ARG A 113 15.69 -6.05 -22.69
N THR A 114 16.19 -4.86 -22.40
CA THR A 114 17.11 -4.23 -23.34
C THR A 114 18.42 -5.00 -23.23
N TYR A 115 18.58 -6.03 -24.06
CA TYR A 115 19.92 -6.51 -24.39
C TYR A 115 20.57 -5.36 -25.18
N GLU A 116 21.36 -4.54 -24.50
CA GLU A 116 22.31 -3.67 -25.20
C GLU A 116 23.28 -4.59 -25.96
N LEU A 117 23.31 -4.40 -27.29
CA LEU A 117 24.02 -5.22 -28.27
C LEU A 117 25.23 -4.44 -28.78
#